data_AF-A0A7J8NF94-F1
#
_entry.id   AF-A0A7J8NF94-F1
#
_cell.length_a   1.000
_cell.length_b   1.000
_cell.length_c   1.000
_cell.angle_alpha   90.00
_cell.angle_beta   90.00
_cell.angle_gamma   90.00
#
_symmetry.space_group_name_H-M   'P 1'
#
loop_
_entity.id
_entity.type
_entity.pdbx_description
1 polymer ?
#
loop_
_entity_poly.entity_id
_entity_poly.type
_entity_poly.pdbx_seq_one_letter_code
_entity_poly.pdbx_strand_id
1 'polypeptide(L)'
;MLPLMFKYAVKPETGVSIAEYTLELSRASSVVMLVAYIGYIVFQLKTHRQIFDSQEEVEDEDEEKAVIGFWSGFSWLVGMTLIIALLSEYVVGTIEAASETWGISISFISIILIPIVGNAAEHAGAIIFAFKNKLVINHTHLSLYLYLASFDCWKPEFQDISLGVALGSATQISMFAVPLCVVVGWIMRIKMDLDFNLLETGCLALTILVVAFTLQDGTSHYMKGVVLCLCYAAISACFFVHKIPAPLAGRRLLHRKYPKDDVIPRIDFLGPYEKYLHFGNLSTEKIRSSV
;
A
#
# COMPACT_ATOMS: atom_id res chain seq x y z
N MET A 1 0.53 0.19 14.31
CA MET A 1 0.04 0.47 15.69
C MET A 1 1.15 0.29 16.72
N LEU A 2 1.71 -0.92 16.87
CA LEU A 2 2.63 -1.25 17.97
C LEU A 2 3.89 -0.35 18.06
N PRO A 3 4.61 -0.06 16.95
CA PRO A 3 5.80 0.81 17.02
C PRO A 3 5.50 2.25 17.43
N LEU A 4 4.40 2.82 16.93
CA LEU A 4 3.96 4.16 17.32
C LEU A 4 3.53 4.22 18.80
N MET A 5 2.74 3.24 19.27
CA MET A 5 2.33 3.22 20.68
C MET A 5 3.55 3.13 21.61
N PHE A 6 4.56 2.35 21.23
CA PHE A 6 5.82 2.27 21.97
C PHE A 6 6.55 3.64 22.02
N LYS A 7 6.65 4.35 20.88
CA LYS A 7 7.23 5.69 20.81
C LYS A 7 6.57 6.70 21.74
N TYR A 8 5.24 6.64 21.91
CA TYR A 8 4.50 7.53 22.82
C TYR A 8 4.50 7.06 24.28
N ALA A 9 4.59 5.75 24.53
CA ALA A 9 4.62 5.20 25.89
C ALA A 9 5.96 5.44 26.60
N VAL A 10 7.06 5.51 25.85
CA VAL A 10 8.40 5.75 26.39
C VAL A 10 8.66 7.25 26.52
N LYS A 11 8.66 7.78 27.75
CA LYS A 11 9.05 9.18 28.04
C LYS A 11 10.53 9.40 27.71
N PRO A 12 10.94 10.50 27.05
CA PRO A 12 12.31 10.64 26.54
C PRO A 12 13.27 11.17 27.61
N GLU A 13 14.43 10.53 27.76
CA GLU A 13 15.62 11.18 28.32
C GLU A 13 16.59 11.65 27.21
N THR A 14 16.54 11.05 26.01
CA THR A 14 17.27 11.53 24.81
C THR A 14 16.57 11.08 23.51
N GLY A 15 16.11 12.02 22.67
CA GLY A 15 15.30 11.72 21.47
C GLY A 15 15.98 10.91 20.35
N VAL A 16 17.31 10.80 20.35
CA VAL A 16 18.07 10.00 19.37
C VAL A 16 17.87 8.50 19.58
N SER A 17 17.75 8.06 20.85
CA SER A 17 17.58 6.64 21.17
C SER A 17 16.22 6.09 20.71
N ILE A 18 15.16 6.90 20.82
CA ILE A 18 13.78 6.47 20.50
C ILE A 18 13.63 6.15 19.01
N ALA A 19 14.23 6.92 18.12
CA ALA A 19 14.15 6.68 16.68
C ALA A 19 14.80 5.35 16.28
N GLU A 20 15.95 5.02 16.87
CA GLU A 20 16.63 3.74 16.63
C GLU A 20 15.83 2.56 17.17
N TYR A 21 15.29 2.66 18.39
CA TYR A 21 14.40 1.63 18.94
C TYR A 21 13.11 1.46 18.11
N THR A 22 12.55 2.55 17.59
CA THR A 22 11.34 2.51 16.74
C THR A 22 11.63 1.78 15.42
N LEU A 23 12.80 2.02 14.82
CA LEU A 23 13.24 1.33 13.61
C LEU A 23 13.49 -0.16 13.87
N GLU A 24 14.17 -0.52 14.96
CA GLU A 24 14.39 -1.92 15.33
C GLU A 24 13.09 -2.65 15.63
N LEU A 25 12.19 -2.02 16.38
CA LEU A 25 10.86 -2.57 16.67
C LEU A 25 10.03 -2.74 15.39
N SER A 26 10.12 -1.80 14.44
CA SER A 26 9.45 -1.90 13.15
C SER A 26 9.96 -3.07 12.31
N ARG A 27 11.29 -3.31 12.31
CA ARG A 27 11.90 -4.46 11.64
C ARG A 27 11.48 -5.78 12.27
N ALA A 28 11.54 -5.87 13.60
CA ALA A 28 11.11 -7.06 14.33
C ALA A 28 9.62 -7.36 14.08
N SER A 29 8.75 -6.35 14.15
CA SER A 29 7.33 -6.48 13.84
C SER A 29 7.09 -6.93 12.40
N SER A 30 7.89 -6.45 11.45
CA SER A 30 7.75 -6.83 10.03
C SER A 30 8.10 -8.30 9.78
N VAL A 31 9.15 -8.82 10.41
CA VAL A 31 9.51 -10.24 10.33
C VAL A 31 8.39 -11.11 10.92
N VAL A 32 7.83 -10.71 12.07
CA VAL A 32 6.70 -11.45 12.69
C VAL A 32 5.47 -11.47 11.78
N MET A 33 5.12 -10.34 11.16
CA MET A 33 3.97 -10.27 10.23
C MET A 33 4.19 -11.14 8.98
N LEU A 34 5.40 -11.17 8.41
CA LEU A 34 5.70 -12.04 7.26
C LEU A 34 5.63 -13.52 7.62
N VAL A 35 6.12 -13.92 8.79
CA VAL A 35 6.00 -15.30 9.28
C VAL A 35 4.53 -15.67 9.50
N ALA A 36 3.74 -14.76 10.09
CA ALA A 36 2.30 -14.95 10.24
C ALA A 36 1.59 -15.07 8.88
N TYR A 37 2.01 -14.30 7.87
CA TYR A 37 1.48 -14.37 6.52
C TYR A 37 1.81 -15.71 5.83
N ILE A 38 3.01 -16.27 6.03
CA ILE A 38 3.34 -17.62 5.55
C ILE A 38 2.40 -18.65 6.19
N GLY A 39 2.14 -18.53 7.49
CA GLY A 39 1.15 -19.36 8.20
C GLY A 39 -0.25 -19.21 7.62
N TYR A 40 -0.66 -17.97 7.29
CA TYR A 40 -1.93 -17.67 6.63
C TYR A 40 -2.03 -18.30 5.23
N ILE A 41 -0.97 -18.24 4.42
CA ILE A 41 -0.94 -18.89 3.10
C ILE A 41 -1.02 -20.42 3.23
N VAL A 42 -0.33 -21.03 4.19
CA VAL A 42 -0.47 -22.47 4.46
C VAL A 42 -1.90 -22.82 4.87
N PHE A 43 -2.54 -21.96 5.67
CA PHE A 43 -3.92 -22.14 6.06
C PHE A 43 -4.87 -22.08 4.85
N GLN A 44 -4.71 -21.05 4.01
CA GLN A 44 -5.54 -20.82 2.83
C GLN A 44 -5.39 -21.93 1.77
N LEU A 45 -4.16 -22.32 1.46
CA LEU A 45 -3.88 -23.27 0.36
C LEU A 45 -4.01 -24.74 0.76
N LYS A 46 -3.82 -25.08 2.04
CA LYS A 46 -3.75 -26.48 2.48
C LYS A 46 -4.85 -26.87 3.47
N THR A 47 -5.02 -26.14 4.56
CA THR A 47 -5.92 -26.61 5.64
C THR A 47 -7.38 -26.26 5.40
N HIS A 48 -7.66 -25.10 4.80
CA HIS A 48 -9.02 -24.60 4.58
C HIS A 48 -9.34 -24.32 3.11
N ARG A 49 -8.62 -24.97 2.19
CA ARG A 49 -8.78 -24.79 0.73
C ARG A 49 -10.23 -24.85 0.27
N GLN A 50 -11.02 -25.77 0.82
CA GLN A 50 -12.43 -25.96 0.43
C GLN A 50 -13.30 -24.72 0.62
N ILE A 51 -13.02 -23.88 1.63
CA ILE A 51 -13.80 -22.65 1.89
C ILE A 51 -13.46 -21.58 0.84
N PHE A 52 -12.18 -21.48 0.47
CA PHE A 52 -11.71 -20.48 -0.49
C PHE A 52 -12.02 -20.89 -1.95
N ASP A 53 -11.88 -22.17 -2.31
CA ASP A 53 -12.27 -22.72 -3.63
C ASP A 53 -13.75 -22.42 -3.94
N SER A 54 -14.63 -22.64 -2.95
CA SER A 54 -16.07 -22.42 -3.14
C SER A 54 -16.46 -20.96 -3.35
N GLN A 55 -15.64 -20.00 -2.92
CA GLN A 55 -15.87 -18.59 -3.20
C GLN A 55 -15.41 -18.22 -4.62
N GLU A 56 -14.29 -18.78 -5.08
CA GLU A 56 -13.77 -18.56 -6.44
C GLU A 56 -14.71 -19.15 -7.51
N GLU A 57 -15.28 -20.34 -7.28
CA GLU A 57 -16.21 -20.97 -8.24
C GLU A 57 -17.46 -20.10 -8.51
N VAL A 58 -18.01 -19.45 -7.48
CA VAL A 58 -19.19 -18.57 -7.62
C VAL A 58 -18.84 -17.27 -8.34
N GLU A 59 -17.60 -16.78 -8.19
CA GLU A 59 -17.12 -15.60 -8.91
C GLU A 59 -16.91 -15.89 -10.40
N ASP A 60 -16.42 -17.10 -10.72
CA ASP A 60 -16.13 -17.60 -12.06
C ASP A 60 -17.38 -18.03 -12.87
N GLU A 61 -18.47 -18.44 -12.23
CA GLU A 61 -19.68 -18.96 -12.92
C GLU A 61 -20.32 -17.96 -13.90
N ASP A 62 -20.12 -16.65 -13.68
CA ASP A 62 -20.69 -15.58 -14.50
C ASP A 62 -19.71 -14.98 -15.54
N GLU A 63 -18.47 -15.46 -15.62
CA GLU A 63 -17.47 -14.97 -16.57
C GLU A 63 -17.26 -15.98 -17.72
N GLU A 64 -17.51 -15.54 -18.96
CA GLU A 64 -17.10 -16.30 -20.15
C GLU A 64 -15.58 -16.51 -20.11
N LYS A 65 -15.13 -17.73 -19.80
CA LYS A 65 -13.71 -18.05 -19.62
C LYS A 65 -12.94 -17.80 -20.93
N ALA A 66 -12.31 -16.64 -21.03
CA ALA A 66 -11.34 -16.34 -22.07
C ALA A 66 -10.08 -17.19 -21.81
N VAL A 67 -9.98 -18.35 -22.46
CA VAL A 67 -8.84 -19.24 -22.29
C VAL A 67 -7.61 -18.63 -22.95
N ILE A 68 -6.79 -17.92 -22.16
CA ILE A 68 -5.46 -17.48 -22.58
C ILE A 68 -4.49 -18.66 -22.49
N GLY A 69 -3.79 -18.96 -23.59
CA GLY A 69 -2.75 -20.00 -23.58
C GLY A 69 -1.59 -19.62 -22.65
N PHE A 70 -0.96 -20.61 -22.02
CA PHE A 70 0.12 -20.39 -21.03
C PHE A 70 1.20 -19.39 -21.48
N TRP A 71 1.71 -19.54 -22.71
CA TRP A 71 2.73 -18.66 -23.28
C TRP A 71 2.22 -17.24 -23.54
N SER A 72 0.96 -17.11 -23.94
CA SER A 72 0.31 -15.81 -24.12
C SER A 72 0.14 -15.12 -22.76
N GLY A 73 -0.33 -15.85 -21.74
CA GLY A 73 -0.47 -15.36 -20.38
C GLY A 73 0.87 -14.91 -19.78
N PHE A 74 1.92 -15.71 -19.94
CA PHE A 74 3.27 -15.34 -19.48
C PHE A 74 3.77 -14.06 -20.17
N SER A 75 3.60 -13.95 -21.49
CA SER A 75 3.98 -12.74 -22.24
C SER A 75 3.21 -11.52 -21.76
N TRP A 76 1.91 -11.65 -21.49
CA TRP A 76 1.07 -10.56 -21.01
C TRP A 76 1.45 -10.13 -19.59
N LEU A 77 1.75 -11.10 -18.71
CA LEU A 77 2.21 -10.84 -17.34
C LEU A 77 3.50 -10.03 -17.32
N VAL A 78 4.50 -10.44 -18.08
CA VAL A 78 5.78 -9.71 -18.18
C VAL A 78 5.57 -8.33 -18.79
N GLY A 79 4.80 -8.25 -19.89
CA GLY A 79 4.50 -6.99 -20.57
C GLY A 79 3.81 -5.97 -19.66
N MET A 80 2.74 -6.37 -18.98
CA MET A 80 2.01 -5.50 -18.06
C MET A 80 2.84 -5.11 -16.84
N THR A 81 3.66 -6.03 -16.32
CA THR A 81 4.55 -5.73 -15.20
C THR A 81 5.58 -4.66 -15.57
N LEU A 82 6.17 -4.73 -16.77
CA LEU A 82 7.11 -3.72 -17.27
C LEU A 82 6.43 -2.37 -17.48
N ILE A 83 5.22 -2.37 -18.05
CA ILE A 83 4.43 -1.15 -18.25
C ILE A 83 4.09 -0.51 -16.90
N ILE A 84 3.61 -1.28 -15.93
CA ILE A 84 3.29 -0.79 -14.58
C ILE A 84 4.55 -0.25 -13.90
N ALA A 85 5.70 -0.92 -14.03
CA ALA A 85 6.96 -0.44 -13.49
C ALA A 85 7.35 0.94 -14.04
N LEU A 86 7.29 1.11 -15.38
CA LEU A 86 7.57 2.40 -16.02
C LEU A 86 6.58 3.48 -15.56
N LEU A 87 5.27 3.18 -15.58
CA LEU A 87 4.24 4.13 -15.13
C LEU A 87 4.40 4.49 -13.65
N SER A 88 4.81 3.54 -12.80
CA SER A 88 5.03 3.78 -11.38
C SER A 88 6.18 4.76 -11.13
N GLU A 89 7.26 4.69 -11.92
CA GLU A 89 8.38 5.63 -11.83
C GLU A 89 7.92 7.06 -12.19
N TYR A 90 7.14 7.21 -13.26
CA TYR A 90 6.55 8.49 -13.65
C TYR A 90 5.57 9.03 -12.60
N VAL A 91 4.69 8.18 -12.06
CA VAL A 91 3.73 8.58 -11.02
C VAL A 91 4.48 9.04 -9.78
N VAL A 92 5.42 8.24 -9.25
CA VAL A 92 6.18 8.61 -8.05
C VAL A 92 6.98 9.90 -8.26
N GLY A 93 7.60 10.07 -9.44
CA GLY A 93 8.34 11.29 -9.78
C GLY A 93 7.50 12.56 -9.87
N THR A 94 6.19 12.45 -10.07
CA THR A 94 5.28 13.61 -10.17
C THR A 94 4.56 13.96 -8.87
N ILE A 95 4.62 13.10 -7.83
CA ILE A 95 3.91 13.33 -6.55
C ILE A 95 4.34 14.64 -5.87
N GLU A 96 5.65 14.91 -5.78
CA GLU A 96 6.16 16.11 -5.09
C GLU A 96 5.77 17.39 -5.86
N ALA A 97 5.90 17.36 -7.20
CA ALA A 97 5.49 18.48 -8.06
C ALA A 97 3.97 18.73 -8.04
N ALA A 98 3.15 17.67 -8.03
CA ALA A 98 1.70 17.77 -7.94
C ALA A 98 1.26 18.31 -6.56
N SER A 99 1.92 17.88 -5.49
CA SER A 99 1.67 18.37 -4.12
C SER A 99 1.91 19.87 -4.01
N GLU A 100 3.04 20.37 -4.54
CA GLU A 100 3.37 21.80 -4.52
C GLU A 100 2.41 22.64 -5.38
N THR A 101 2.09 22.17 -6.60
CA THR A 101 1.26 22.92 -7.55
C THR A 101 -0.21 22.97 -7.12
N TRP A 102 -0.76 21.86 -6.63
CA TRP A 102 -2.16 21.79 -6.21
C TRP A 102 -2.36 22.21 -4.74
N GLY A 103 -1.27 22.38 -3.98
CA GLY A 103 -1.31 22.74 -2.57
C GLY A 103 -1.96 21.67 -1.68
N ILE A 104 -1.87 20.41 -2.10
CA ILE A 104 -2.42 19.21 -1.44
C ILE A 104 -1.28 18.48 -0.73
N SER A 105 -1.53 17.85 0.43
CA SER A 105 -0.48 17.15 1.18
C SER A 105 -0.01 15.85 0.49
N ILE A 106 1.28 15.55 0.58
CA ILE A 106 1.86 14.28 0.08
C ILE A 106 1.18 13.08 0.76
N SER A 107 0.85 13.18 2.05
CA SER A 107 0.10 12.15 2.77
C SER A 107 -1.31 11.94 2.18
N PHE A 108 -2.03 12.99 1.80
CA PHE A 108 -3.34 12.83 1.14
C PHE A 108 -3.20 12.11 -0.21
N ILE A 109 -2.23 12.50 -1.03
CA ILE A 109 -1.98 11.82 -2.32
C ILE A 109 -1.65 10.34 -2.08
N SER A 110 -0.77 10.06 -1.12
CA SER A 110 -0.24 8.69 -0.91
C SER A 110 -1.21 7.75 -0.19
N ILE A 111 -2.01 8.26 0.75
CA ILE A 111 -2.89 7.43 1.60
C ILE A 111 -4.30 7.35 1.02
N ILE A 112 -4.78 8.40 0.34
CA ILE A 112 -6.14 8.45 -0.22
C ILE A 112 -6.11 8.19 -1.73
N LEU A 113 -5.32 8.95 -2.49
CA LEU A 113 -5.45 8.95 -3.95
C LEU A 113 -4.80 7.72 -4.61
N ILE A 114 -3.58 7.36 -4.21
CA ILE A 114 -2.86 6.21 -4.78
C ILE A 114 -3.62 4.89 -4.57
N PRO A 115 -4.12 4.56 -3.35
CA PRO A 115 -4.84 3.30 -3.13
C PRO A 115 -6.18 3.24 -3.89
N ILE A 116 -6.86 4.37 -4.08
CA ILE A 116 -8.08 4.40 -4.92
C ILE A 116 -7.76 3.94 -6.33
N VAL A 117 -6.71 4.48 -6.94
CA VAL A 117 -6.34 4.14 -8.33
C VAL A 117 -5.75 2.74 -8.42
N GLY A 118 -4.87 2.37 -7.49
CA GLY A 118 -4.19 1.07 -7.46
C GLY A 118 -5.14 -0.10 -7.26
N ASN A 119 -6.20 0.09 -6.46
CA ASN A 119 -7.17 -0.96 -6.14
C ASN A 119 -8.51 -0.76 -6.87
N ALA A 120 -8.59 0.17 -7.84
CA ALA A 120 -9.83 0.51 -8.53
C ALA A 120 -10.44 -0.71 -9.23
N ALA A 121 -9.62 -1.50 -9.92
CA ALA A 121 -10.07 -2.67 -10.67
C ALA A 121 -10.64 -3.76 -9.74
N GLU A 122 -9.92 -4.07 -8.66
CA GLU A 122 -10.36 -5.04 -7.64
C GLU A 122 -11.67 -4.61 -6.98
N HIS A 123 -11.75 -3.35 -6.54
CA HIS A 123 -12.96 -2.84 -5.90
C HIS A 123 -14.13 -2.69 -6.87
N ALA A 124 -13.88 -2.33 -8.13
CA ALA A 124 -14.90 -2.28 -9.16
C ALA A 124 -15.48 -3.69 -9.43
N GLY A 125 -14.62 -4.71 -9.49
CA GLY A 125 -15.04 -6.11 -9.56
C GLY A 125 -15.95 -6.50 -8.41
N ALA A 126 -15.53 -6.23 -7.17
CA ALA A 126 -16.32 -6.51 -5.97
C ALA A 126 -17.68 -5.78 -5.95
N ILE A 127 -17.74 -4.54 -6.46
CA ILE A 127 -18.98 -3.75 -6.58
C ILE A 127 -19.88 -4.30 -7.71
N ILE A 128 -19.32 -4.69 -8.86
CA ILE A 128 -20.06 -5.27 -9.98
C ILE A 128 -20.65 -6.62 -9.57
N PHE A 129 -19.83 -7.47 -8.95
CA PHE A 129 -20.26 -8.73 -8.36
C PHE A 129 -21.35 -8.50 -7.32
N ALA A 130 -21.23 -7.42 -6.53
CA ALA A 130 -22.32 -7.00 -5.69
C ALA A 130 -23.58 -6.71 -6.56
N PHE A 131 -23.57 -5.72 -7.44
CA PHE A 131 -24.78 -5.38 -8.21
C PHE A 131 -25.43 -6.52 -9.01
N LYS A 132 -24.68 -7.54 -9.47
CA LYS A 132 -25.22 -8.74 -10.13
C LYS A 132 -26.28 -9.48 -9.30
N ASN A 133 -26.13 -9.55 -7.98
CA ASN A 133 -27.12 -10.16 -7.07
C ASN A 133 -28.52 -9.50 -7.19
N LYS A 134 -28.58 -8.17 -7.33
CA LYS A 134 -29.86 -7.45 -7.50
C LYS A 134 -30.54 -7.77 -8.84
N LEU A 135 -29.77 -8.02 -9.90
CA LEU A 135 -30.32 -8.30 -11.23
C LEU A 135 -30.88 -9.72 -11.32
N VAL A 136 -30.22 -10.71 -10.70
CA VAL A 136 -30.72 -12.10 -10.63
C VAL A 136 -32.03 -12.16 -9.83
N ILE A 137 -32.12 -11.44 -8.71
CA ILE A 137 -33.34 -11.35 -7.88
C ILE A 137 -34.53 -10.79 -8.68
N ASN A 138 -34.31 -9.73 -9.47
CA ASN A 138 -35.38 -9.08 -10.22
C ASN A 138 -35.94 -9.95 -11.36
N HIS A 139 -35.14 -10.87 -11.90
CA HIS A 139 -35.56 -11.75 -12.99
C HIS A 139 -36.29 -13.03 -12.52
N THR A 140 -36.16 -13.42 -11.24
CA THR A 140 -36.72 -14.68 -10.71
C THR A 140 -38.00 -14.52 -9.87
N HIS A 141 -38.43 -13.29 -9.51
CA HIS A 141 -39.57 -13.08 -8.61
C HIS A 141 -40.71 -12.23 -9.22
N LEU A 142 -41.72 -12.91 -9.82
CA LEU A 142 -42.99 -12.32 -10.26
C LEU A 142 -44.03 -12.15 -9.11
N SER A 143 -43.61 -12.12 -7.84
CA SER A 143 -44.54 -11.97 -6.70
C SER A 143 -44.32 -10.63 -5.97
N LEU A 144 -45.25 -9.71 -6.21
CA LEU A 144 -45.24 -8.30 -5.76
C LEU A 144 -45.05 -8.09 -4.24
N TYR A 145 -45.38 -9.08 -3.41
CA TYR A 145 -45.31 -9.00 -1.95
C TYR A 145 -43.90 -9.20 -1.35
N LEU A 146 -42.99 -9.89 -2.04
CA LEU A 146 -41.58 -10.03 -1.62
C LEU A 146 -40.68 -8.88 -2.10
N TYR A 147 -41.16 -8.08 -3.05
CA TYR A 147 -40.39 -7.04 -3.71
C TYR A 147 -40.01 -5.90 -2.76
N LEU A 148 -40.87 -5.58 -1.78
CA LEU A 148 -40.59 -4.53 -0.79
C LEU A 148 -39.59 -4.96 0.29
N ALA A 149 -39.51 -6.25 0.64
CA ALA A 149 -38.51 -6.78 1.58
C ALA A 149 -37.11 -6.97 0.94
N SER A 150 -37.07 -7.09 -0.39
CA SER A 150 -35.83 -7.34 -1.16
C SER A 150 -35.01 -6.08 -1.45
N PHE A 151 -35.49 -4.90 -1.05
CA PHE A 151 -34.71 -3.66 -1.21
C PHE A 151 -33.61 -3.49 -0.16
N ASP A 152 -33.78 -4.09 1.03
CA ASP A 152 -33.02 -3.69 2.23
C ASP A 152 -31.95 -4.68 2.70
N CYS A 153 -32.04 -5.97 2.34
CA CYS A 153 -31.13 -6.99 2.84
C CYS A 153 -30.51 -7.79 1.69
N TRP A 154 -29.19 -7.83 1.69
CA TRP A 154 -28.39 -8.58 0.74
C TRP A 154 -28.33 -10.06 1.11
N LYS A 155 -28.30 -10.96 0.11
CA LYS A 155 -28.04 -12.39 0.36
C LYS A 155 -26.65 -12.56 1.00
N PRO A 156 -26.51 -13.37 2.07
CA PRO A 156 -25.26 -13.51 2.80
C PRO A 156 -24.12 -14.08 1.93
N GLU A 157 -24.42 -15.04 1.04
CA GLU A 157 -23.41 -15.69 0.19
C GLU A 157 -22.64 -14.71 -0.71
N PHE A 158 -23.34 -13.76 -1.36
CA PHE A 158 -22.70 -12.76 -2.22
C PHE A 158 -21.99 -11.66 -1.42
N GLN A 159 -22.50 -11.35 -0.22
CA GLN A 159 -21.84 -10.44 0.71
C GLN A 159 -20.50 -11.02 1.15
N ASP A 160 -20.43 -12.32 1.43
CA ASP A 160 -19.21 -13.00 1.88
C ASP A 160 -18.14 -13.03 0.79
N ILE A 161 -18.52 -13.13 -0.49
CA ILE A 161 -17.59 -13.08 -1.63
C ILE A 161 -17.03 -11.66 -1.82
N SER A 162 -17.90 -10.64 -1.90
CA SER A 162 -17.46 -9.24 -2.04
C SER A 162 -16.60 -8.78 -0.86
N LEU A 163 -16.97 -9.20 0.36
CA LEU A 163 -16.18 -8.98 1.57
C LEU A 163 -14.86 -9.75 1.54
N GLY A 164 -14.87 -10.98 1.01
CA GLY A 164 -13.68 -11.82 0.83
C GLY A 164 -12.64 -11.16 -0.06
N VAL A 165 -13.04 -10.59 -1.20
CA VAL A 165 -12.16 -9.83 -2.11
C VAL A 165 -11.53 -8.64 -1.38
N ALA A 166 -12.35 -7.81 -0.71
CA ALA A 166 -11.87 -6.63 0.00
C ALA A 166 -10.94 -6.95 1.18
N LEU A 167 -11.31 -7.93 2.01
CA LEU A 167 -10.52 -8.36 3.18
C LEU A 167 -9.25 -9.09 2.76
N GLY A 168 -9.29 -9.86 1.66
CA GLY A 168 -8.12 -10.53 1.08
C GLY A 168 -7.06 -9.51 0.66
N SER A 169 -7.43 -8.52 -0.15
CA SER A 169 -6.54 -7.43 -0.58
C SER A 169 -5.99 -6.64 0.63
N ALA A 170 -6.84 -6.27 1.60
CA ALA A 170 -6.39 -5.59 2.81
C ALA A 170 -5.40 -6.42 3.65
N THR A 171 -5.62 -7.73 3.76
CA THR A 171 -4.73 -8.65 4.48
C THR A 171 -3.38 -8.78 3.76
N GLN A 172 -3.38 -8.89 2.44
CA GLN A 172 -2.16 -8.92 1.62
C GLN A 172 -1.35 -7.64 1.80
N ILE A 173 -1.99 -6.48 1.72
CA ILE A 173 -1.30 -5.19 1.90
C ILE A 173 -0.69 -5.09 3.31
N SER A 174 -1.47 -5.40 4.36
CA SER A 174 -1.06 -5.21 5.75
C SER A 174 -0.04 -6.24 6.26
N MET A 175 -0.18 -7.51 5.89
CA MET A 175 0.64 -8.60 6.44
C MET A 175 1.79 -9.01 5.52
N PHE A 176 1.71 -8.68 4.23
CA PHE A 176 2.74 -9.02 3.25
C PHE A 176 3.41 -7.78 2.65
N ALA A 177 2.68 -6.92 1.93
CA ALA A 177 3.30 -5.85 1.15
C ALA A 177 4.03 -4.81 2.02
N VAL A 178 3.37 -4.24 3.03
CA VAL A 178 3.98 -3.22 3.91
C VAL A 178 5.17 -3.80 4.71
N PRO A 179 5.07 -4.99 5.35
CA PRO A 179 6.20 -5.60 6.05
C PRO A 179 7.35 -5.97 5.11
N LEU A 180 7.06 -6.43 3.89
CA LEU A 180 8.06 -6.74 2.88
C LEU A 180 8.84 -5.47 2.49
N CYS A 181 8.16 -4.33 2.31
CA CYS A 181 8.82 -3.06 2.02
C CYS A 181 9.80 -2.65 3.13
N VAL A 182 9.46 -2.86 4.41
CA VAL A 182 10.37 -2.58 5.54
C VAL A 182 11.60 -3.49 5.48
N VAL A 183 11.43 -4.78 5.19
CA VAL A 183 12.55 -5.73 5.07
C VAL A 183 13.43 -5.42 3.86
N VAL A 184 12.84 -5.09 2.71
CA VAL A 184 13.58 -4.67 1.51
C VAL A 184 14.36 -3.38 1.79
N GLY A 185 13.73 -2.39 2.44
CA GLY A 185 14.41 -1.18 2.90
C GLY A 185 15.59 -1.49 3.82
N TRP A 186 15.42 -2.43 4.74
CA TRP A 186 16.50 -2.89 5.62
C TRP A 186 17.68 -3.51 4.85
N ILE A 187 17.42 -4.34 3.84
CA ILE A 187 18.44 -4.92 2.96
C ILE A 187 19.16 -3.82 2.15
N MET A 188 18.41 -2.84 1.63
CA MET A 188 18.94 -1.71 0.86
C MET A 188 19.60 -0.63 1.73
N ARG A 189 19.72 -0.84 3.06
CA ARG A 189 20.26 0.13 4.03
C ARG A 189 19.47 1.45 4.09
N ILE A 190 18.20 1.45 3.67
CA ILE A 190 17.26 2.56 3.79
C ILE A 190 16.51 2.41 5.12
N LYS A 191 16.42 3.50 5.88
CA LYS A 191 15.66 3.52 7.15
C LYS A 191 14.16 3.65 6.85
N MET A 192 13.53 2.53 6.55
CA MET A 192 12.06 2.42 6.47
C MET A 192 11.54 1.81 7.77
N ASP A 193 10.55 2.46 8.38
CA ASP A 193 9.91 2.04 9.62
C ASP A 193 8.38 2.00 9.47
N LEU A 194 7.70 1.56 10.52
CA LEU A 194 6.24 1.50 10.62
C LEU A 194 5.70 2.63 11.53
N ASP A 195 6.43 3.75 11.61
CA ASP A 195 6.11 4.91 12.42
C ASP A 195 5.24 5.90 11.62
N PHE A 196 3.96 5.57 11.53
CA PHE A 196 2.96 6.44 10.91
C PHE A 196 2.72 7.70 11.76
N ASN A 197 2.08 8.73 11.21
CA ASN A 197 1.69 9.87 12.04
C ASN A 197 0.57 9.49 13.03
N LEU A 198 0.35 10.29 14.08
CA LEU A 198 -0.72 10.05 15.06
C LEU A 198 -2.09 10.07 14.39
N LEU A 199 -2.30 10.99 13.44
CA LEU A 199 -3.55 11.07 12.66
C LEU A 199 -3.73 9.82 11.80
N GLU A 200 -2.69 9.37 11.10
CA GLU A 200 -2.72 8.16 10.26
C GLU A 200 -3.04 6.92 11.07
N THR A 201 -2.38 6.78 12.21
CA THR A 201 -2.60 5.69 13.16
C THR A 201 -4.01 5.75 13.75
N GLY A 202 -4.46 6.92 14.19
CA GLY A 202 -5.79 7.12 14.77
C GLY A 202 -6.90 6.80 13.78
N CYS A 203 -6.79 7.28 12.54
CA CYS A 203 -7.75 6.98 11.48
C CYS A 203 -7.78 5.48 11.14
N LEU A 204 -6.62 4.83 11.00
CA LEU A 204 -6.57 3.40 10.68
C LEU A 204 -7.20 2.54 11.80
N ALA A 205 -6.94 2.87 13.07
CA ALA A 205 -7.57 2.20 14.20
C ALA A 205 -9.10 2.42 14.23
N LEU A 206 -9.55 3.65 13.99
CA LEU A 206 -10.98 3.98 13.91
C LEU A 206 -11.66 3.23 12.77
N THR A 207 -11.04 3.16 11.59
CA THR A 207 -11.58 2.44 10.44
C THR A 207 -11.74 0.95 10.73
N ILE A 208 -10.72 0.31 11.33
CA ILE A 208 -10.81 -1.10 11.72
C ILE A 208 -11.95 -1.32 12.70
N LEU A 209 -12.10 -0.44 13.69
CA LEU A 209 -13.17 -0.54 14.69
C LEU A 209 -14.55 -0.39 14.05
N VAL A 210 -14.77 0.63 13.22
CA VAL A 210 -16.04 0.87 12.53
C VAL A 210 -16.41 -0.29 11.62
N VAL A 211 -15.45 -0.80 10.83
CA VAL A 211 -15.65 -1.97 9.96
C VAL A 211 -15.98 -3.20 10.80
N ALA A 212 -15.24 -3.48 11.88
CA ALA A 212 -15.50 -4.62 12.75
C ALA A 212 -16.92 -4.59 13.35
N PHE A 213 -17.37 -3.44 13.87
CA PHE A 213 -18.74 -3.30 14.37
C PHE A 213 -19.80 -3.43 13.27
N THR A 214 -19.52 -2.92 12.07
CA THR A 214 -20.47 -2.99 10.96
C THR A 214 -20.70 -4.42 10.48
N LEU A 215 -19.65 -5.26 10.54
CA LEU A 215 -19.66 -6.65 10.09
C LEU A 215 -20.16 -7.67 11.15
N GLN A 216 -20.24 -7.28 12.43
CA GLN A 216 -20.59 -8.21 13.52
C GLN A 216 -21.98 -8.84 13.40
N ASP A 217 -22.96 -8.13 12.83
CA ASP A 217 -24.33 -8.64 12.74
C ASP A 217 -24.57 -9.64 11.60
N GLY A 218 -23.58 -9.85 10.72
CA GLY A 218 -23.70 -10.70 9.52
C GLY A 218 -24.64 -10.17 8.43
N THR A 219 -25.52 -9.21 8.72
CA THR A 219 -26.44 -8.61 7.74
C THR A 219 -25.86 -7.33 7.13
N SER A 220 -25.98 -7.20 5.79
CA SER A 220 -25.66 -5.97 5.07
C SER A 220 -26.93 -5.21 4.67
N HIS A 221 -26.97 -3.94 5.09
CA HIS A 221 -28.01 -2.98 4.76
C HIS A 221 -27.40 -1.78 4.05
N TYR A 222 -28.15 -1.14 3.15
CA TYR A 222 -27.66 0.04 2.42
C TYR A 222 -27.21 1.16 3.38
N MET A 223 -27.86 1.30 4.54
CA MET A 223 -27.47 2.27 5.58
C MET A 223 -26.08 1.99 6.17
N LYS A 224 -25.70 0.73 6.34
CA LYS A 224 -24.34 0.35 6.78
C LYS A 224 -23.31 0.78 5.73
N GLY A 225 -23.60 0.56 4.45
CA GLY A 225 -22.77 1.03 3.33
C GLY A 225 -22.63 2.56 3.30
N VAL A 226 -23.73 3.30 3.47
CA VAL A 226 -23.70 4.77 3.53
C VAL A 226 -22.84 5.27 4.69
N VAL A 227 -22.96 4.65 5.88
CA VAL A 227 -22.13 5.00 7.04
C VAL A 227 -20.64 4.77 6.77
N LEU A 228 -20.28 3.66 6.14
CA LEU A 228 -18.88 3.36 5.76
C LEU A 228 -18.35 4.38 4.74
N CYS A 229 -19.13 4.73 3.71
CA CYS A 229 -18.76 5.75 2.73
C CYS A 229 -18.60 7.13 3.37
N LEU A 230 -19.49 7.52 4.28
CA LEU A 230 -19.38 8.79 5.01
C LEU A 230 -18.16 8.82 5.93
N CYS A 231 -17.85 7.69 6.59
CA CYS A 231 -16.65 7.57 7.42
C CYS A 231 -15.38 7.75 6.57
N TYR A 232 -15.31 7.09 5.41
CA TYR A 232 -14.21 7.26 4.47
C TYR A 232 -14.09 8.70 3.96
N ALA A 233 -15.20 9.34 3.59
CA ALA A 233 -15.22 10.73 3.15
C ALA A 233 -14.76 11.70 4.26
N ALA A 234 -15.17 11.46 5.52
CA ALA A 234 -14.74 12.26 6.66
C ALA A 234 -13.23 12.13 6.93
N ILE A 235 -12.70 10.91 6.86
CA ILE A 235 -11.25 10.66 6.98
C ILE A 235 -10.50 11.36 5.84
N SER A 236 -10.96 11.20 4.59
CA SER A 236 -10.39 11.87 3.42
C SER A 236 -10.37 13.39 3.57
N ALA A 237 -11.47 13.99 4.01
CA ALA A 237 -11.54 15.43 4.30
C ALA A 237 -10.56 15.85 5.40
N CYS A 238 -10.38 15.02 6.43
CA CYS A 238 -9.39 15.26 7.49
C CYS A 238 -7.97 15.34 6.93
N PHE A 239 -7.59 14.37 6.08
CA PHE A 239 -6.28 14.36 5.41
C PHE A 239 -6.09 15.50 4.40
N PHE A 240 -7.19 15.93 3.75
CA PHE A 240 -7.16 17.05 2.82
C PHE A 240 -6.90 18.38 3.52
N VAL A 241 -7.55 18.61 4.67
CA VAL A 241 -7.38 19.82 5.48
C VAL A 241 -6.05 19.79 6.25
N HIS A 242 -5.60 18.61 6.68
CA HIS A 242 -4.34 18.43 7.39
C HIS A 242 -3.16 18.59 6.43
N LYS A 243 -2.79 19.85 6.17
CA LYS A 243 -1.53 20.21 5.52
C LYS A 243 -0.41 20.00 6.53
N ILE A 244 0.20 18.83 6.51
CA ILE A 244 1.49 18.62 7.16
C ILE A 244 2.44 19.61 6.49
N PRO A 245 3.03 20.58 7.21
CA PRO A 245 4.09 21.39 6.62
C PRO A 245 5.17 20.40 6.20
N ALA A 246 5.47 20.36 4.89
CA ALA A 246 6.66 19.67 4.41
C ALA A 246 7.83 20.05 5.32
N PRO A 247 8.71 19.12 5.72
CA PRO A 247 9.81 19.43 6.63
C PRO A 247 10.77 20.45 6.00
N LEU A 248 10.41 21.73 6.06
CA LEU A 248 11.18 22.89 5.61
C LEU A 248 12.33 23.23 6.57
N ALA A 249 12.58 22.39 7.57
CA ALA A 249 13.59 22.59 8.61
C ALA A 249 14.73 21.56 8.60
N GLY A 250 14.96 20.85 7.48
CA GLY A 250 16.10 19.94 7.31
C GLY A 250 17.05 20.29 6.16
N ARG A 251 16.51 20.70 5.00
CA ARG A 251 17.33 20.95 3.79
C ARG A 251 18.22 22.21 3.90
N ARG A 252 17.86 23.21 4.70
CA ARG A 252 18.69 24.43 4.90
C ARG A 252 19.85 24.24 5.89
N LEU A 253 19.83 23.19 6.71
CA LEU A 253 20.91 22.87 7.66
C LEU A 253 21.78 21.68 7.21
N LEU A 254 21.26 20.77 6.40
CA LEU A 254 22.08 19.71 5.77
C LEU A 254 23.09 20.28 4.76
N HIS A 255 22.73 21.37 4.07
CA HIS A 255 23.66 22.07 3.16
C HIS A 255 24.78 22.83 3.89
N ARG A 256 24.74 22.91 5.23
CA ARG A 256 25.78 23.51 6.08
C ARG A 256 26.53 22.48 6.95
N LYS A 257 25.97 21.27 7.14
CA LYS A 257 26.54 20.23 8.01
C LYS A 257 27.23 19.08 7.27
N TYR A 258 27.06 19.00 5.94
CA TYR A 258 27.81 18.09 5.08
C TYR A 258 28.61 18.92 4.04
N PRO A 259 29.93 19.04 4.18
CA PRO A 259 30.78 19.52 3.09
C PRO A 259 30.63 18.59 1.88
N LYS A 260 30.78 19.14 0.67
CA LYS A 260 30.55 18.48 -0.63
C LYS A 260 31.48 17.29 -0.95
N ASP A 261 32.17 16.74 0.04
CA ASP A 261 33.24 15.76 -0.14
C ASP A 261 32.80 14.31 0.14
N ASP A 262 31.58 14.09 0.63
CA ASP A 262 30.98 12.75 0.70
C ASP A 262 30.25 12.43 -0.61
N VAL A 263 31.03 11.95 -1.57
CA VAL A 263 30.56 11.33 -2.80
C VAL A 263 29.74 10.09 -2.43
N ILE A 264 28.41 10.19 -2.60
CA ILE A 264 27.53 9.02 -2.69
C ILE A 264 28.08 8.17 -3.85
N PRO A 265 28.52 6.91 -3.64
CA PRO A 265 28.98 6.10 -4.75
C PRO A 265 27.80 5.85 -5.68
N ARG A 266 27.94 6.37 -6.90
CA ARG A 266 27.10 5.98 -8.05
C ARG A 266 27.22 4.46 -8.17
N ILE A 267 26.10 3.76 -8.17
CA ILE A 267 26.07 2.31 -8.40
C ILE A 267 26.49 2.08 -9.85
N ASP A 268 27.78 1.91 -10.08
CA ASP A 268 28.33 1.54 -11.37
C ASP A 268 28.23 0.01 -11.52
N PHE A 269 27.33 -0.44 -12.40
CA PHE A 269 27.07 -1.85 -12.72
C PHE A 269 28.16 -2.50 -13.61
N LEU A 270 29.40 -1.99 -13.60
CA LEU A 270 30.49 -2.50 -14.44
C LEU A 270 31.73 -2.80 -13.59
N GLY A 271 32.07 -4.10 -13.54
CA GLY A 271 33.23 -4.64 -12.85
C GLY A 271 34.60 -4.29 -13.48
N PRO A 272 35.68 -4.93 -13.00
CA PRO A 272 36.99 -4.30 -12.85
C PRO A 272 37.90 -4.51 -14.06
N TYR A 273 38.06 -3.49 -14.91
CA TYR A 273 39.09 -3.50 -15.98
C TYR A 273 39.94 -2.24 -16.07
N GLU A 274 39.89 -1.32 -15.10
CA GLU A 274 40.58 -0.03 -15.20
C GLU A 274 41.95 0.03 -14.48
N LYS A 275 42.58 -1.13 -14.24
CA LYS A 275 43.89 -1.20 -13.54
C LYS A 275 45.12 -1.13 -14.46
N TYR A 276 44.96 -0.79 -15.73
CA TYR A 276 46.06 -0.68 -16.70
C TYR A 276 45.97 0.62 -17.52
N LEU A 277 46.05 1.79 -16.89
CA LEU A 277 46.39 3.02 -17.62
C LEU A 277 47.14 4.03 -16.73
N HIS A 278 48.22 3.60 -16.08
CA HIS A 278 49.27 4.50 -15.63
C HIS A 278 50.34 4.56 -16.72
N PHE A 279 50.38 5.62 -17.52
CA PHE A 279 51.61 6.18 -18.09
C PHE A 279 51.31 7.54 -18.76
N GLY A 280 51.96 8.59 -18.27
CA GLY A 280 52.10 9.85 -19.01
C GLY A 280 51.39 11.06 -18.41
N ASN A 281 52.14 11.82 -17.60
CA ASN A 281 52.14 13.29 -17.46
C ASN A 281 52.22 13.76 -15.99
N LEU A 282 53.26 13.32 -15.29
CA LEU A 282 53.94 14.20 -14.35
C LEU A 282 54.85 15.13 -15.16
N SER A 283 54.60 16.44 -15.13
CA SER A 283 55.54 17.56 -15.37
C SER A 283 54.98 18.66 -16.29
N THR A 284 54.05 19.48 -15.80
CA THR A 284 53.80 20.84 -16.38
C THR A 284 53.16 21.84 -15.40
N GLU A 285 53.28 21.67 -14.08
CA GLU A 285 52.70 22.63 -13.11
C GLU A 285 53.72 23.21 -12.11
N LYS A 286 54.93 23.53 -12.61
CA LYS A 286 55.94 24.27 -11.82
C LYS A 286 56.71 25.33 -12.60
N ILE A 287 56.09 25.95 -13.60
CA ILE A 287 56.63 27.14 -14.31
C ILE A 287 55.48 28.07 -14.71
N ARG A 288 54.80 28.68 -13.73
CA ARG A 288 54.02 29.91 -13.92
C ARG A 288 53.87 30.69 -12.60
N SER A 289 55.00 31.00 -11.97
CA SER A 289 55.06 31.91 -10.82
C SER A 289 56.31 32.79 -10.82
N SER A 290 56.77 33.23 -12.00
CA SER A 290 57.79 34.27 -12.19
C SER A 290 57.81 34.70 -13.65
N VAL A 291 56.89 35.59 -14.05
CA VAL A 291 57.04 36.80 -14.89
C VAL A 291 55.72 37.57 -14.77
#